data_AF-A0A4R2RGJ9-F1
#
_entry.id   AF-A0A4R2RGJ9-F1
#
_cell.length_a   1.000
_cell.length_b   1.000
_cell.length_c   1.000
_cell.angle_alpha   90.00
_cell.angle_beta   90.00
_cell.angle_gamma   90.00
#
_symmetry.space_group_name_H-M   'P 1'
#
loop_
_entity.id
_entity.type
_entity.pdbx_description
1 polymer ?
#
loop_
_entity_poly.entity_id
_entity_poly.type
_entity_poly.pdbx_seq_one_letter_code
_entity_poly.pdbx_strand_id
1 'polypeptide(L)'
;MRLVRWLLRLSLLAVLTGGTWILLMYAQQINYRVRDQSYLMSTHLSYTIFFIFALLLPIFLYNIFRNRKRVAALKRSFYLFTAFYLIMAPIVVLAFDNYLLATPHGITYNTFTSLNQNEIEEWSSIEKLTLDYSKESSLTGKGGYRLQFIVDSKNRDPIDLNNYNSPLYKKGQFLIIYERIASHGVPIEIARPLPKEGVDPDSLVAEIYQLAQKQKERP
;
A
#
# COMPACT_ATOMS: atom_id res chain seq x y z
N MET A 1 38.48 8.42 -13.16
CA MET A 1 38.53 7.44 -12.04
C MET A 1 37.76 7.84 -10.77
N ARG A 2 37.81 9.10 -10.27
CA ARG A 2 37.08 9.49 -9.04
C ARG A 2 35.56 9.33 -9.13
N LEU A 3 34.96 9.70 -10.28
CA LEU A 3 33.53 9.55 -10.54
C LEU A 3 33.08 8.08 -10.45
N VAL A 4 33.82 7.18 -11.11
CA VAL A 4 33.53 5.73 -11.13
C VAL A 4 33.56 5.13 -9.73
N ARG A 5 34.58 5.46 -8.92
CA ARG A 5 34.65 5.00 -7.51
C ARG A 5 33.50 5.55 -6.66
N TRP A 6 33.04 6.77 -6.95
CA TRP A 6 31.93 7.39 -6.23
C TRP A 6 30.60 6.73 -6.60
N LEU A 7 30.37 6.48 -7.89
CA LEU A 7 29.21 5.73 -8.38
C LEU A 7 29.18 4.31 -7.81
N LEU A 8 30.30 3.59 -7.80
CA LEU A 8 30.39 2.25 -7.21
C LEU A 8 30.01 2.25 -5.71
N ARG A 9 30.43 3.26 -4.95
CA ARG A 9 30.06 3.39 -3.53
C ARG A 9 28.58 3.66 -3.34
N LEU A 10 27.98 4.51 -4.19
CA LEU A 10 26.54 4.75 -4.17
C LEU A 10 25.75 3.50 -4.55
N SER A 11 26.18 2.78 -5.58
CA SER A 11 25.56 1.52 -5.98
C SER A 11 25.64 0.49 -4.86
N LEU A 12 26.80 0.35 -4.22
CA LEU A 12 26.96 -0.55 -3.07
C LEU A 12 26.04 -0.16 -1.91
N LEU A 13 25.97 1.14 -1.58
CA LEU A 13 25.07 1.64 -0.53
C LEU A 13 23.61 1.34 -0.87
N ALA A 14 23.20 1.59 -2.12
CA ALA A 14 21.84 1.30 -2.59
C ALA A 14 21.51 -0.20 -2.50
N VAL A 15 22.46 -1.08 -2.85
CA VAL A 15 22.30 -2.54 -2.73
C VAL A 15 22.18 -2.96 -1.26
N LEU A 16 23.01 -2.43 -0.36
CA LEU A 16 22.95 -2.74 1.07
C LEU A 16 21.66 -2.24 1.72
N THR A 17 21.24 -1.01 1.40
CA THR A 17 19.95 -0.45 1.85
C THR A 17 18.79 -1.28 1.30
N GLY A 18 18.83 -1.67 0.02
CA GLY A 18 17.83 -2.54 -0.60
C GLY A 18 17.76 -3.93 0.06
N GLY A 19 18.90 -4.54 0.38
CA GLY A 19 18.95 -5.83 1.08
C GLY A 19 18.39 -5.74 2.50
N THR A 20 18.79 -4.72 3.26
CA THR A 20 18.26 -4.46 4.62
C THR A 20 16.76 -4.21 4.59
N TRP A 21 16.29 -3.48 3.57
CA TRP A 21 14.88 -3.21 3.35
C TRP A 21 14.07 -4.49 3.09
N ILE A 22 14.54 -5.36 2.18
CA ILE A 22 13.88 -6.64 1.90
C ILE A 22 13.79 -7.49 3.18
N LEU A 23 14.86 -7.51 3.99
CA LEU A 23 14.88 -8.24 5.26
C LEU A 23 13.86 -7.66 6.27
N LEU A 24 13.76 -6.34 6.38
CA LEU A 24 12.79 -5.69 7.25
C LEU A 24 11.35 -6.02 6.85
N MET A 25 11.06 -5.94 5.55
CA MET A 25 9.75 -6.32 5.01
C MET A 25 9.42 -7.79 5.27
N TYR A 26 10.40 -8.68 5.07
CA TYR A 26 10.25 -10.10 5.35
C TYR A 26 9.99 -10.38 6.85
N ALA A 27 10.75 -9.73 7.74
CA ALA A 27 10.59 -9.86 9.18
C ALA A 27 9.21 -9.38 9.65
N GLN A 28 8.71 -8.25 9.12
CA GLN A 28 7.36 -7.79 9.44
C GLN A 28 6.29 -8.75 8.93
N GLN A 29 6.45 -9.29 7.72
CA GLN A 29 5.50 -10.26 7.19
C GLN A 29 5.44 -11.54 8.05
N ILE A 30 6.55 -11.97 8.64
CA ILE A 30 6.57 -13.07 9.61
C ILE A 30 5.85 -12.66 10.90
N ASN A 31 6.14 -11.47 11.44
CA ASN A 31 5.58 -11.02 12.71
C ASN A 31 4.04 -10.91 12.69
N TYR A 32 3.48 -10.50 11.55
CA TYR A 32 2.03 -10.39 11.35
C TYR A 32 1.41 -11.66 10.74
N ARG A 33 2.16 -12.76 10.65
CA ARG A 33 1.65 -14.06 10.18
C ARG A 33 0.89 -14.77 11.31
N VAL A 34 -0.17 -14.14 11.81
CA VAL A 34 -1.10 -14.75 12.76
C VAL A 34 -2.12 -15.58 11.98
N ARG A 35 -2.56 -16.70 12.55
CA ARG A 35 -3.63 -17.53 11.96
C ARG A 35 -4.88 -16.64 11.78
N ASP A 36 -5.51 -16.72 10.61
CA ASP A 36 -6.74 -15.99 10.28
C ASP A 36 -6.63 -14.45 10.25
N GLN A 37 -5.40 -13.92 10.14
CA GLN A 37 -5.14 -12.51 9.87
C GLN A 37 -4.51 -12.31 8.49
N SER A 38 -4.90 -11.25 7.80
CA SER A 38 -4.35 -10.86 6.50
C SER A 38 -3.88 -9.42 6.61
N TYR A 39 -2.57 -9.25 6.69
CA TYR A 39 -1.94 -7.94 6.79
C TYR A 39 -1.34 -7.55 5.44
N LEU A 40 -1.87 -6.48 4.87
CA LEU A 40 -1.43 -5.88 3.63
C LEU A 40 -0.86 -4.52 3.96
N MET A 41 0.46 -4.48 4.03
CA MET A 41 1.17 -3.28 4.39
C MET A 41 1.48 -2.44 3.17
N SER A 42 1.14 -1.15 3.27
CA SER A 42 1.78 -0.06 2.57
C SER A 42 1.62 -0.05 1.03
N THR A 43 1.65 1.14 0.45
CA THR A 43 1.60 1.29 -1.01
C THR A 43 2.97 1.21 -1.66
N HIS A 44 3.01 1.03 -2.99
CA HIS A 44 4.23 1.24 -3.77
C HIS A 44 4.87 2.61 -3.51
N LEU A 45 4.03 3.64 -3.32
CA LEU A 45 4.48 4.99 -2.98
C LEU A 45 5.14 5.01 -1.60
N SER A 46 4.49 4.43 -0.60
CA SER A 46 5.01 4.34 0.76
C SER A 46 6.34 3.58 0.84
N TYR A 47 6.48 2.47 0.10
CA TYR A 47 7.76 1.76 -0.04
C TYR A 47 8.84 2.61 -0.68
N THR A 48 8.48 3.40 -1.71
CA THR A 48 9.41 4.30 -2.40
C THR A 48 9.89 5.42 -1.47
N ILE A 49 8.98 6.02 -0.69
CA ILE A 49 9.29 7.06 0.30
C ILE A 49 10.28 6.53 1.34
N PHE A 50 10.00 5.36 1.92
CA PHE A 50 10.88 4.78 2.91
C PHE A 50 12.26 4.46 2.33
N PHE A 51 12.32 3.89 1.12
CA PHE A 51 13.58 3.59 0.44
C PHE A 51 14.42 4.87 0.21
N ILE A 52 13.79 5.95 -0.27
CA ILE A 52 14.47 7.25 -0.44
C ILE A 52 14.99 7.76 0.90
N PHE A 53 14.19 7.67 1.96
CA PHE A 53 14.61 8.07 3.30
C PHE A 53 15.84 7.29 3.78
N ALA A 54 15.77 5.96 3.70
CA ALA A 54 16.83 5.05 4.12
C ALA A 54 18.11 5.18 3.27
N LEU A 55 17.99 5.58 2.00
CA LEU A 55 19.12 5.85 1.12
C LEU A 55 19.80 7.19 1.44
N LEU A 56 19.01 8.25 1.63
CA LEU A 56 19.53 9.61 1.82
C LEU A 56 20.04 9.86 3.25
N LEU A 57 19.44 9.24 4.26
CA LEU A 57 19.81 9.43 5.67
C LEU A 57 21.31 9.15 5.93
N PRO A 58 21.89 7.99 5.52
CA PRO A 58 23.32 7.74 5.67
C PRO A 58 24.20 8.75 4.92
N ILE A 59 23.75 9.24 3.76
CA ILE A 59 24.49 10.23 2.96
C ILE A 59 24.55 11.57 3.71
N PHE A 60 23.45 12.01 4.31
CA PHE A 60 23.44 13.20 5.15
C PHE A 60 24.33 13.04 6.37
N LEU A 61 24.22 11.92 7.09
CA LEU A 61 25.05 11.65 8.27
C LEU A 61 26.54 11.62 7.91
N TYR A 62 26.91 10.93 6.82
CA TYR A 62 28.28 10.92 6.34
C TYR A 62 28.80 12.32 5.98
N ASN A 63 27.99 13.15 5.31
CA ASN A 63 28.37 14.52 4.98
C ASN A 63 28.59 15.38 6.23
N ILE A 64 27.72 15.26 7.25
CA ILE A 64 27.89 15.93 8.54
C ILE A 64 29.21 15.50 9.18
N PHE A 65 29.46 14.19 9.30
CA PHE A 65 30.69 13.65 9.89
C PHE A 65 31.95 14.08 9.13
N ARG A 66 31.91 14.06 7.80
CA ARG A 66 33.03 14.47 6.94
C ARG A 66 33.36 15.96 7.10
N ASN A 67 32.34 16.80 7.25
CA ASN A 67 32.49 18.25 7.36
C ASN A 67 32.65 18.74 8.81
N ARG A 68 32.77 17.86 9.81
CA ARG A 68 32.83 18.22 11.24
C ARG A 68 33.87 19.29 11.62
N LYS A 69 34.96 19.40 10.85
CA LYS A 69 36.03 20.40 11.08
C LYS A 69 35.87 21.68 10.25
N ARG A 70 34.88 21.75 9.36
CA ARG A 70 34.65 22.84 8.40
C ARG A 70 33.33 23.55 8.72
N VAL A 71 33.37 24.55 9.60
CA VAL A 71 32.17 25.20 10.18
C VAL A 71 31.13 25.61 9.12
N ALA A 72 31.55 26.31 8.05
CA ALA A 72 30.62 26.77 7.02
C ALA A 72 29.96 25.61 6.25
N ALA A 73 30.74 24.58 5.88
CA ALA A 73 30.22 23.40 5.18
C ALA A 73 29.32 22.55 6.09
N LEU A 74 29.68 22.44 7.38
CA LEU A 74 28.91 21.73 8.39
C LEU A 74 27.54 22.38 8.59
N LYS A 75 27.47 23.71 8.75
CA LYS A 75 26.21 24.45 8.86
C LYS A 75 25.28 24.17 7.68
N ARG A 76 25.80 24.25 6.45
CA ARG A 76 25.02 23.95 5.24
C ARG A 76 24.52 22.51 5.21
N SER A 77 25.38 21.53 5.51
CA SER A 77 24.98 20.12 5.57
C SER A 77 23.92 19.87 6.65
N PHE A 78 24.03 20.54 7.80
CA PHE A 78 23.09 20.43 8.90
C PHE A 78 21.71 21.02 8.55
N TYR A 79 21.65 22.20 7.92
CA TYR A 79 20.37 22.78 7.48
C TYR A 79 19.67 21.91 6.44
N LEU A 80 20.41 21.37 5.47
CA LEU A 80 19.85 20.45 4.48
C LEU A 80 19.34 19.16 5.13
N PHE A 81 20.09 18.58 6.07
CA PHE A 81 19.65 17.43 6.84
C PHE A 81 18.38 17.73 7.64
N THR A 82 18.33 18.88 8.31
CA THR A 82 17.17 19.28 9.13
C THR A 82 15.92 19.44 8.27
N ALA A 83 16.03 20.12 7.12
CA ALA A 83 14.92 20.26 6.18
C ALA A 83 14.45 18.90 5.64
N PHE A 84 15.39 18.05 5.21
CA PHE A 84 15.09 16.68 4.78
C PHE A 84 14.38 15.89 5.87
N TYR A 85 14.87 15.93 7.11
CA TYR A 85 14.33 15.16 8.22
C TYR A 85 12.93 15.66 8.62
N LEU A 86 12.73 16.97 8.70
CA LEU A 86 11.43 17.57 9.02
C LEU A 86 10.34 17.22 8.01
N ILE A 87 10.71 17.09 6.73
CA ILE A 87 9.77 16.72 5.67
C ILE A 87 9.57 15.20 5.66
N MET A 88 10.66 14.42 5.63
CA MET A 88 10.56 12.98 5.39
C MET A 88 10.13 12.19 6.62
N ALA A 89 10.44 12.62 7.84
CA ALA A 89 10.09 11.85 9.03
C ALA A 89 8.55 11.70 9.19
N PRO A 90 7.73 12.76 9.09
CA PRO A 90 6.27 12.61 9.08
C PRO A 90 5.75 11.75 7.93
N ILE A 91 6.29 11.93 6.72
CA ILE A 91 5.88 11.17 5.53
C ILE A 91 6.20 9.68 5.70
N VAL A 92 7.34 9.33 6.30
CA VAL A 92 7.69 7.95 6.63
C VAL A 92 6.73 7.35 7.65
N VAL A 93 6.32 8.13 8.67
CA VAL A 93 5.30 7.68 9.63
C VAL A 93 3.98 7.37 8.91
N LEU A 94 3.50 8.28 8.05
CA LEU A 94 2.31 8.07 7.23
C LEU A 94 2.44 6.85 6.29
N ALA A 95 3.65 6.61 5.77
CA ALA A 95 3.93 5.45 4.92
C ALA A 95 3.76 4.11 5.66
N PHE A 96 4.10 4.07 6.96
CA PHE A 96 3.86 2.91 7.83
C PHE A 96 2.42 2.80 8.30
N ASP A 97 1.76 3.95 8.54
CA ASP A 97 0.36 3.99 8.98
C ASP A 97 -0.62 3.63 7.85
N ASN A 98 -0.14 3.56 6.59
CA ASN A 98 -0.91 3.02 5.47
C ASN A 98 -0.91 1.49 5.48
N TYR A 99 -2.04 0.88 5.85
CA TYR A 99 -2.21 -0.57 5.83
C TYR A 99 -3.68 -0.97 5.67
N LEU A 100 -3.89 -2.21 5.25
CA LEU A 100 -5.16 -2.91 5.27
C LEU A 100 -4.96 -4.19 6.09
N LEU A 101 -5.72 -4.33 7.17
CA LEU A 101 -5.68 -5.48 8.05
C LEU A 101 -7.08 -6.10 8.10
N ALA A 102 -7.21 -7.36 7.68
CA ALA A 102 -8.42 -8.13 7.89
C ALA A 102 -8.17 -9.15 9.01
N THR A 103 -8.94 -9.04 10.08
CA THR A 103 -8.84 -9.87 11.30
C THR A 103 -10.06 -10.78 11.44
N PRO A 104 -10.08 -11.70 12.41
CA PRO A 104 -11.29 -12.45 12.73
C PRO A 104 -12.48 -11.59 13.19
N HIS A 105 -12.23 -10.37 13.70
CA HIS A 105 -13.28 -9.50 14.23
C HIS A 105 -13.81 -8.50 13.21
N GLY A 106 -13.00 -8.12 12.23
CA GLY A 106 -13.35 -7.07 11.28
C GLY A 106 -12.19 -6.66 10.38
N ILE A 107 -12.37 -5.55 9.67
CA ILE A 107 -11.34 -4.92 8.85
C ILE A 107 -10.87 -3.61 9.47
N THR A 108 -9.61 -3.28 9.22
CA THR A 108 -9.05 -1.96 9.50
C THR A 108 -8.35 -1.50 8.25
N TYR A 109 -8.70 -0.31 7.78
CA TYR A 109 -8.09 0.30 6.63
C TYR A 109 -7.68 1.72 6.97
N ASN A 110 -6.40 2.01 6.78
CA ASN A 110 -5.88 3.34 6.99
C ASN A 110 -5.19 3.83 5.71
N THR A 111 -5.70 4.93 5.17
CA THR A 111 -5.15 5.57 3.97
C THR A 111 -3.90 6.37 4.32
N PHE A 112 -3.08 6.67 3.32
CA PHE A 112 -1.85 7.46 3.51
C PHE A 112 -2.10 8.86 4.12
N THR A 113 -3.30 9.40 3.95
CA THR A 113 -3.68 10.75 4.42
C THR A 113 -4.47 10.75 5.72
N SER A 114 -4.91 9.59 6.21
CA SER A 114 -5.60 9.46 7.49
C SER A 114 -4.60 9.03 8.56
N LEU A 115 -4.59 9.74 9.69
CA LEU A 115 -3.77 9.41 10.85
C LEU A 115 -4.66 8.74 11.90
N ASN A 116 -4.22 7.59 12.44
CA ASN A 116 -4.85 6.93 13.60
C ASN A 116 -6.34 6.57 13.44
N GLN A 117 -6.82 6.23 12.24
CA GLN A 117 -8.15 5.62 12.08
C GLN A 117 -8.12 4.11 12.41
N ASN A 118 -7.46 3.74 13.52
CA ASN A 118 -7.21 2.36 13.95
C ASN A 118 -8.45 1.65 14.53
N GLU A 119 -9.65 2.13 14.22
CA GLU A 119 -10.87 1.50 14.69
C GLU A 119 -11.18 0.31 13.79
N ILE A 120 -11.18 -0.88 14.39
CA ILE A 120 -11.61 -2.11 13.75
C ILE A 120 -13.09 -1.96 13.40
N GLU A 121 -13.38 -2.05 12.12
CA GLU A 121 -14.72 -2.11 11.59
C GLU A 121 -15.20 -3.56 11.66
N GLU A 122 -16.02 -3.86 12.67
CA GLU A 122 -16.49 -5.21 12.93
C GLU A 122 -17.28 -5.75 11.74
N TRP A 123 -17.17 -7.05 11.47
CA TRP A 123 -17.92 -7.70 10.39
C TRP A 123 -19.44 -7.47 10.49
N SER A 124 -19.96 -7.37 11.72
CA SER A 124 -21.38 -7.10 12.03
C SER A 124 -21.85 -5.69 11.64
N SER A 125 -20.91 -4.76 11.52
CA SER A 125 -21.15 -3.36 11.19
C SER A 125 -21.12 -3.09 9.68
N ILE A 126 -20.52 -3.99 8.91
CA ILE A 126 -20.46 -3.94 7.45
C ILE A 126 -21.79 -4.41 6.89
N GLU A 127 -22.43 -3.58 6.08
CA GLU A 127 -23.71 -3.90 5.46
C GLU A 127 -23.52 -4.72 4.20
N LYS A 128 -22.54 -4.34 3.37
CA LYS A 128 -22.23 -5.02 2.12
C LYS A 128 -20.86 -4.63 1.57
N LEU A 129 -20.40 -5.46 0.66
CA LEU A 129 -19.30 -5.15 -0.25
C LEU A 129 -19.86 -4.86 -1.64
N THR A 130 -19.64 -3.66 -2.13
CA THR A 130 -20.03 -3.21 -3.47
C THR A 130 -18.85 -3.33 -4.42
N LEU A 131 -19.03 -4.12 -5.47
CA LEU A 131 -18.11 -4.26 -6.60
C LEU A 131 -18.58 -3.34 -7.73
N ASP A 132 -17.79 -2.32 -8.03
CA ASP A 132 -18.13 -1.35 -9.07
C ASP A 132 -17.05 -1.34 -10.18
N TYR A 133 -17.45 -1.81 -11.36
CA TYR A 133 -16.58 -1.93 -12.52
C TYR A 133 -16.72 -0.69 -13.41
N SER A 134 -15.66 0.11 -13.45
CA SER A 134 -15.64 1.37 -14.21
C SER A 134 -14.51 1.39 -15.23
N LYS A 135 -14.71 2.11 -16.33
CA LYS A 135 -13.67 2.28 -17.35
C LYS A 135 -12.61 3.23 -16.82
N GLU A 136 -11.35 2.80 -16.82
CA GLU A 136 -10.25 3.63 -16.36
C GLU A 136 -9.90 4.67 -17.44
N SER A 137 -9.92 5.94 -17.02
CA SER A 137 -9.46 7.07 -17.82
C SER A 137 -7.93 7.06 -17.87
N SER A 138 -7.36 6.35 -18.84
CA SER A 138 -5.91 6.32 -19.06
C SER A 138 -5.47 7.47 -19.99
N LEU A 139 -4.51 8.29 -19.53
CA LEU A 139 -3.80 9.27 -20.35
C LEU A 139 -3.07 8.65 -21.56
N THR A 140 -2.79 7.35 -21.50
CA THR A 140 -2.05 6.62 -22.55
C THR A 140 -2.96 5.94 -23.59
N GLY A 141 -4.29 6.13 -23.50
CA GLY A 141 -5.26 5.58 -24.46
C GLY A 141 -5.44 4.06 -24.40
N LYS A 142 -4.64 3.34 -23.61
CA LYS A 142 -4.89 1.94 -23.24
C LYS A 142 -6.05 1.91 -22.25
N GLY A 143 -7.27 1.78 -22.77
CA GLY A 143 -8.46 1.60 -21.96
C GLY A 143 -8.40 0.28 -21.21
N GLY A 144 -8.72 0.33 -19.92
CA GLY A 144 -8.89 -0.84 -19.06
C GLY A 144 -10.11 -0.66 -18.18
N TYR A 145 -10.50 -1.72 -17.47
CA TYR A 145 -11.52 -1.63 -16.42
C TYR A 145 -10.85 -1.65 -15.06
N ARG A 146 -11.25 -0.72 -14.20
CA ARG A 146 -10.89 -0.68 -12.79
C ARG A 146 -12.05 -1.24 -11.98
N LEU A 147 -11.73 -2.15 -11.06
CA LEU A 147 -12.63 -2.59 -10.01
C LEU A 147 -12.51 -1.63 -8.82
N GLN A 148 -13.59 -0.98 -8.42
CA GLN A 148 -13.70 -0.33 -7.12
C GLN A 148 -14.25 -1.35 -6.13
N PHE A 149 -13.60 -1.47 -4.98
CA PHE A 149 -13.88 -2.49 -3.98
C PHE A 149 -14.38 -1.80 -2.72
N ILE A 150 -15.67 -1.46 -2.73
CA ILE A 150 -16.25 -0.49 -1.80
C ILE A 150 -16.91 -1.24 -0.64
N VAL A 151 -16.46 -0.98 0.58
CA VAL A 151 -17.10 -1.49 1.79
C VAL A 151 -18.10 -0.44 2.28
N ASP A 152 -19.36 -0.83 2.36
CA ASP A 152 -20.46 -0.02 2.88
C ASP A 152 -20.79 -0.47 4.31
N SER A 153 -20.81 0.48 5.23
CA SER A 153 -20.99 0.21 6.67
C SER A 153 -22.09 1.08 7.26
N LYS A 154 -22.73 0.57 8.32
CA LYS A 154 -23.91 1.20 8.95
C LYS A 154 -23.72 2.65 9.39
N ASN A 155 -22.52 2.95 9.92
CA ASN A 155 -22.25 4.19 10.65
C ASN A 155 -21.07 4.99 10.05
N ARG A 156 -20.62 4.65 8.84
CA ARG A 156 -19.44 5.26 8.23
C ARG A 156 -19.65 5.48 6.74
N ASP A 157 -18.91 6.45 6.22
CA ASP A 157 -18.85 6.68 4.78
C ASP A 157 -18.24 5.46 4.08
N PRO A 158 -18.73 5.11 2.87
CA PRO A 158 -18.20 4.00 2.10
C PRO A 158 -16.70 4.13 1.82
N ILE A 159 -15.99 3.01 1.94
CA ILE A 159 -14.52 2.97 1.80
C ILE A 159 -14.14 2.15 0.57
N ASP A 160 -13.51 2.80 -0.42
CA ASP A 160 -12.87 2.09 -1.54
C ASP A 160 -11.52 1.50 -1.09
N LEU A 161 -11.53 0.19 -0.82
CA LEU A 161 -10.34 -0.60 -0.49
C LEU A 161 -9.43 -0.83 -1.69
N ASN A 162 -9.77 -0.40 -2.90
CA ASN A 162 -8.90 -0.44 -4.08
C ASN A 162 -8.66 0.96 -4.66
N ASN A 163 -8.58 1.97 -3.81
CA ASN A 163 -8.18 3.30 -4.24
C ASN A 163 -6.69 3.33 -4.66
N TYR A 164 -6.26 4.40 -5.36
CA TYR A 164 -4.88 4.54 -5.85
C TYR A 164 -3.82 4.43 -4.72
N ASN A 165 -4.22 4.73 -3.49
CA ASN A 165 -3.38 4.67 -2.29
C ASN A 165 -3.67 3.43 -1.41
N SER A 166 -4.31 2.39 -1.96
CA SER A 166 -4.62 1.16 -1.24
C SER A 166 -3.49 0.14 -1.35
N PRO A 167 -3.06 -0.54 -0.27
CA PRO A 167 -2.09 -1.64 -0.34
C PRO A 167 -2.60 -2.89 -1.10
N LEU A 168 -3.86 -2.88 -1.55
CA LEU A 168 -4.53 -3.97 -2.27
C LEU A 168 -4.21 -3.88 -3.79
N TYR A 169 -3.04 -4.36 -4.21
CA TYR A 169 -2.60 -4.27 -5.62
C TYR A 169 -2.49 -5.61 -6.34
N LYS A 170 -2.33 -6.73 -5.62
CA LYS A 170 -2.09 -8.05 -6.22
C LYS A 170 -3.33 -8.91 -6.18
N LYS A 171 -3.56 -9.67 -7.26
CA LYS A 171 -4.64 -10.66 -7.40
C LYS A 171 -4.88 -11.51 -6.15
N GLY A 172 -3.84 -12.15 -5.62
CA GLY A 172 -3.97 -12.99 -4.41
C GLY A 172 -4.41 -12.21 -3.17
N GLN A 173 -4.06 -10.93 -3.05
CA GLN A 173 -4.47 -10.09 -1.91
C GLN A 173 -5.97 -9.76 -1.99
N PHE A 174 -6.48 -9.44 -3.18
CA PHE A 174 -7.91 -9.23 -3.39
C PHE A 174 -8.72 -10.47 -3.06
N LEU A 175 -8.30 -11.63 -3.56
CA LEU A 175 -9.00 -12.89 -3.32
C LEU A 175 -9.06 -13.20 -1.82
N ILE A 176 -7.96 -13.01 -1.10
CA ILE A 176 -7.92 -13.22 0.36
C ILE A 176 -8.91 -12.29 1.09
N ILE A 177 -8.98 -11.01 0.73
CA ILE A 177 -9.90 -10.06 1.37
C ILE A 177 -11.35 -10.38 0.99
N TYR A 178 -11.61 -10.67 -0.29
CA TYR A 178 -12.91 -11.06 -0.81
C TYR A 178 -13.44 -12.31 -0.11
N GLU A 179 -12.64 -13.38 -0.04
CA GLU A 179 -13.01 -14.64 0.62
C GLU A 179 -13.30 -14.41 2.11
N ARG A 180 -12.52 -13.56 2.78
CA ARG A 180 -12.73 -13.26 4.21
C ARG A 180 -13.99 -12.44 4.45
N ILE A 181 -14.32 -11.48 3.59
CA ILE A 181 -15.59 -10.76 3.66
C ILE A 181 -16.75 -11.74 3.45
N ALA A 182 -16.68 -12.56 2.40
CA ALA A 182 -17.70 -13.55 2.07
C ALA A 182 -17.91 -14.58 3.20
N SER A 183 -16.83 -15.05 3.83
CA SER A 183 -16.90 -16.07 4.88
C SER A 183 -17.61 -15.60 6.16
N HIS A 184 -17.67 -14.29 6.38
CA HIS A 184 -18.38 -13.70 7.52
C HIS A 184 -19.83 -13.31 7.20
N GLY A 185 -20.35 -13.75 6.05
CA GLY A 185 -21.75 -13.55 5.67
C GLY A 185 -22.08 -12.13 5.22
N VAL A 186 -21.07 -11.30 4.93
CA VAL A 186 -21.28 -9.96 4.36
C VAL A 186 -21.79 -10.12 2.92
N PRO A 187 -22.97 -9.55 2.57
CA PRO A 187 -23.50 -9.54 1.22
C PRO A 187 -22.53 -8.89 0.22
N ILE A 188 -22.43 -9.46 -0.98
CA ILE A 188 -21.61 -8.91 -2.06
C ILE A 188 -22.52 -8.53 -3.22
N GLU A 189 -22.49 -7.25 -3.59
CA GLU A 189 -23.31 -6.69 -4.66
C GLU A 189 -22.44 -6.19 -5.81
N ILE A 190 -22.94 -6.33 -7.03
CA ILE A 190 -22.31 -5.75 -8.22
C ILE A 190 -23.15 -4.53 -8.61
N ALA A 191 -22.61 -3.33 -8.43
CA ALA A 191 -23.31 -2.09 -8.77
C ALA A 191 -23.36 -1.84 -10.28
N ARG A 192 -22.20 -1.89 -10.95
CA ARG A 192 -22.10 -1.84 -12.41
C ARG A 192 -21.41 -3.10 -12.89
N PRO A 193 -22.03 -3.90 -13.78
CA PRO A 193 -21.43 -5.14 -14.24
C PRO A 193 -20.23 -4.90 -15.15
N LEU A 194 -19.31 -5.85 -15.14
CA LEU A 194 -18.17 -5.87 -16.05
C LEU A 194 -18.67 -6.08 -17.50
N PRO A 195 -18.33 -5.20 -18.46
CA PRO A 195 -18.76 -5.36 -19.85
C PRO A 195 -18.17 -6.61 -20.48
N LYS A 196 -18.92 -7.25 -21.37
CA LYS A 196 -18.48 -8.48 -22.05
C LYS A 196 -17.36 -8.23 -23.08
N GLU A 197 -17.24 -6.99 -23.56
CA GLU A 197 -16.31 -6.63 -24.62
C GLU A 197 -15.09 -5.87 -24.08
N GLY A 198 -13.90 -6.21 -24.60
CA GLY A 198 -12.66 -5.51 -24.27
C GLY A 198 -12.10 -5.82 -22.87
N VAL A 199 -12.54 -6.92 -22.25
CA VAL A 199 -12.02 -7.41 -20.97
C VAL A 199 -11.21 -8.67 -21.22
N ASP A 200 -9.98 -8.68 -20.70
CA ASP A 200 -9.15 -9.87 -20.66
C ASP A 200 -9.77 -10.89 -19.67
N PRO A 201 -10.18 -12.09 -20.13
CA PRO A 201 -10.78 -13.12 -19.27
C PRO A 201 -9.87 -13.59 -18.13
N ASP A 202 -8.56 -13.50 -18.31
CA ASP A 202 -7.57 -13.93 -17.31
C ASP A 202 -7.23 -12.80 -16.31
N SER A 203 -7.83 -11.61 -16.50
CA SER A 203 -7.64 -10.49 -15.59
C SER A 203 -8.24 -10.73 -14.21
N LEU A 204 -7.62 -10.14 -13.19
CA LEU A 204 -8.15 -10.11 -11.81
C LEU A 204 -9.61 -9.61 -11.76
N VAL A 205 -9.91 -8.61 -12.57
CA VAL A 205 -11.22 -7.96 -12.65
C VAL A 205 -12.28 -8.96 -13.14
N ALA A 206 -11.95 -9.75 -14.16
CA ALA A 206 -12.82 -10.80 -14.67
C ALA A 206 -13.03 -11.94 -13.67
N GLU A 207 -11.99 -12.36 -12.96
CA GLU A 207 -12.09 -13.44 -11.96
C GLU A 207 -12.98 -13.06 -10.78
N ILE A 208 -12.79 -11.86 -10.20
CA ILE A 208 -13.65 -11.39 -9.10
C ILE A 208 -15.10 -11.29 -9.56
N TYR A 209 -15.33 -10.85 -10.80
CA TYR A 209 -16.69 -10.78 -11.35
C TYR A 209 -17.33 -12.16 -11.45
N GLN A 210 -16.60 -13.17 -11.95
CA GLN A 210 -17.10 -14.54 -12.02
C GLN A 210 -17.39 -15.15 -10.64
N LEU A 211 -16.53 -14.88 -9.64
CA LEU A 211 -16.74 -15.33 -8.26
C LEU A 211 -18.01 -14.73 -7.67
N ALA A 212 -18.21 -13.41 -7.84
CA ALA A 212 -19.39 -12.71 -7.35
C ALA A 212 -20.69 -13.20 -8.01
N GLN A 213 -20.67 -13.49 -9.32
CA GLN A 213 -21.82 -14.10 -10.01
C GLN A 213 -22.14 -15.49 -9.45
N LYS A 214 -21.13 -16.35 -9.26
CA LYS A 214 -21.32 -17.69 -8.66
C LYS A 214 -21.89 -17.64 -7.26
N GLN A 215 -21.53 -16.65 -6.46
CA GLN A 215 -22.05 -16.49 -5.10
C GLN A 215 -23.51 -16.04 -5.11
N LYS A 216 -23.91 -15.19 -6.05
CA LYS A 216 -25.32 -14.78 -6.25
C LYS A 216 -26.21 -15.95 -6.71
N GLU A 217 -25.63 -16.93 -7.37
CA GLU A 217 -26.29 -18.17 -7.83
C GLU A 217 -26.36 -19.26 -6.74
N ARG A 218 -25.69 -19.08 -5.58
CA ARG A 218 -25.79 -20.02 -4.46
C ARG A 218 -27.09 -19.74 -3.69
N PRO A 219 -27.95 -20.75 -3.51
CA PRO A 219 -29.24 -20.63 -2.84
C PRO A 219 -29.11 -20.32 -1.35
#